data_AF-A0A5A7S1E2-F1
#
_entry.id   AF-A0A5A7S1E2-F1
#
_cell.length_a   1.000
_cell.length_b   1.000
_cell.length_c   1.000
_cell.angle_alpha   90.00
_cell.angle_beta   90.00
_cell.angle_gamma   90.00
#
_symmetry.space_group_name_H-M   'P 1'
#
loop_
_entity.id
_entity.type
_entity.pdbx_description
1 polymer ?
#
loop_
_entity_poly.entity_id
_entity_poly.type
_entity_poly.pdbx_seq_one_letter_code
_entity_poly.pdbx_strand_id
1 'polypeptide(L)' 'MAKYSTISVPKELHEEIRRVVIEDPRYEYSSVAQFSIEAIKIRLEEIKKILQEEKEDKKKLLKGIIENIKKSLSR' A
#
# COMPACT_ATOMS: atom_id res chain seq x y z
N MET A 1 1.64 -17.55 20.99
CA MET A 1 1.68 -16.47 19.98
C MET A 1 0.36 -16.43 19.26
N ALA A 2 -0.38 -15.31 19.30
CA ALA A 2 -1.63 -15.20 18.56
C ALA A 2 -1.31 -15.13 17.06
N LYS A 3 -1.82 -16.08 16.26
CA LYS A 3 -1.62 -16.19 14.82
C LYS A 3 -2.36 -15.08 14.03
N TYR A 4 -3.27 -14.37 14.70
CA TYR A 4 -4.09 -13.31 14.13
C TYR A 4 -4.19 -12.14 15.10
N SER A 5 -4.24 -10.93 14.54
CA SER A 5 -4.61 -9.70 15.24
C SER A 5 -5.99 -9.24 14.76
N THR A 6 -6.73 -8.58 15.64
CA THR A 6 -8.03 -7.97 15.31
C THR A 6 -7.83 -6.49 15.03
N ILE A 7 -8.50 -5.98 13.99
CA ILE A 7 -8.63 -4.55 13.72
C ILE A 7 -10.08 -4.13 13.91
N SER A 8 -10.29 -2.96 14.50
CA SER A 8 -11.61 -2.36 14.64
C SER A 8 -11.86 -1.41 13.47
N VAL A 9 -13.07 -1.48 12.92
CA VAL A 9 -13.56 -0.55 11.90
C VAL A 9 -14.92 0.00 12.34
N PRO A 10 -15.34 1.17 11.85
CA PRO A 10 -16.69 1.66 12.06
C PRO A 10 -17.72 0.61 11.62
N LYS A 11 -18.80 0.46 12.37
CA LYS A 11 -19.85 -0.50 12.05
C LYS A 11 -20.46 -0.20 10.70
N GLU A 12 -20.64 1.08 10.39
CA GLU A 12 -21.18 1.59 9.14
C GLU A 12 -20.37 1.10 7.94
N LEU A 13 -19.04 1.13 8.05
CA LEU A 13 -18.13 0.64 7.01
C LEU A 13 -18.24 -0.88 6.82
N HIS A 14 -18.31 -1.63 7.92
CA HIS A 14 -18.51 -3.08 7.84
C HIS A 14 -19.85 -3.43 7.14
N GLU A 15 -20.92 -2.73 7.48
CA GLU A 15 -22.24 -2.94 6.86
C GLU A 15 -22.28 -2.49 5.40
N GLU A 16 -21.58 -1.41 5.05
CA GLU A 16 -21.44 -0.99 3.66
C GLU A 16 -20.72 -2.05 2.83
N ILE A 17 -19.59 -2.59 3.31
CA ILE A 17 -18.87 -3.67 2.62
C ILE A 17 -19.78 -4.89 2.45
N ARG A 18 -20.51 -5.29 3.50
CA ARG A 18 -21.45 -6.41 3.42
C ARG A 18 -22.47 -6.22 2.30
N ARG A 19 -23.16 -5.07 2.28
CA ARG A 19 -24.22 -4.78 1.30
C ARG A 19 -23.71 -4.67 -0.13
N VAL A 20 -22.56 -4.02 -0.31
CA VAL A 20 -22.03 -3.71 -1.66
C VAL A 20 -21.30 -4.90 -2.26
N VAL A 21 -20.55 -5.66 -1.45
CA VAL A 21 -19.60 -6.65 -1.96
C VAL A 21 -20.05 -8.08 -1.66
N ILE A 22 -20.57 -8.36 -0.47
CA ILE A 22 -20.87 -9.74 -0.06
C ILE A 22 -22.25 -10.17 -0.56
N GLU A 23 -23.22 -9.27 -0.53
CA GLU A 23 -24.59 -9.55 -1.00
C GLU A 23 -24.73 -9.50 -2.52
N ASP A 24 -23.73 -8.95 -3.23
CA ASP A 24 -23.69 -8.90 -4.68
C ASP A 24 -22.92 -10.11 -5.26
N PRO A 25 -23.60 -11.02 -5.98
CA PRO A 25 -23.01 -12.25 -6.48
C PRO A 25 -21.88 -12.02 -7.51
N ARG A 26 -21.70 -10.80 -8.02
CA ARG A 26 -20.66 -10.47 -9.00
C ARG A 26 -19.26 -10.42 -8.41
N TYR A 27 -19.11 -10.19 -7.10
CA TYR A 27 -17.81 -9.97 -6.47
C TYR A 27 -17.21 -11.23 -5.80
N GLU A 28 -17.93 -12.35 -5.77
CA GLU A 28 -17.44 -13.68 -5.37
C GLU A 28 -16.75 -13.78 -3.99
N TYR A 29 -16.98 -12.81 -3.09
CA TYR A 29 -16.42 -12.82 -1.74
C TYR A 29 -17.31 -13.56 -0.75
N SER A 30 -16.71 -14.48 0.03
CA SER A 30 -17.45 -15.27 1.02
C SER A 30 -17.72 -14.53 2.33
N SER A 31 -16.96 -13.47 2.63
CA SER A 31 -17.10 -12.71 3.87
C SER A 31 -16.44 -11.34 3.79
N VAL A 32 -16.89 -10.41 4.65
CA VAL A 32 -16.27 -9.09 4.83
C VAL A 32 -14.79 -9.22 5.18
N ALA A 33 -14.42 -10.24 5.98
CA ALA A 33 -13.02 -10.48 6.36
C ALA A 33 -12.15 -10.86 5.15
N GLN A 34 -12.63 -11.76 4.28
CA GLN A 34 -11.90 -12.16 3.07
C GLN A 34 -11.64 -10.95 2.17
N PHE A 35 -12.70 -10.19 1.86
CA PHE A 35 -12.59 -8.96 1.08
C PHE A 35 -11.61 -7.97 1.70
N SER A 36 -11.74 -7.72 3.01
CA SER A 36 -10.90 -6.74 3.71
C SER A 36 -9.43 -7.12 3.67
N ILE A 37 -9.09 -8.41 3.82
CA ILE A 37 -7.69 -8.88 3.77
C ILE A 37 -7.10 -8.62 2.38
N GLU A 38 -7.83 -8.92 1.32
CA GLU A 38 -7.37 -8.69 -0.05
C GLU A 38 -7.23 -7.20 -0.38
N ALA A 39 -8.23 -6.40 -0.02
CA ALA A 39 -8.20 -4.95 -0.21
C ALA A 39 -6.98 -4.32 0.52
N ILE A 40 -6.70 -4.75 1.75
CA ILE A 40 -5.53 -4.29 2.51
C ILE A 40 -4.22 -4.69 1.81
N LYS A 41 -4.12 -5.93 1.30
CA LYS A 41 -2.92 -6.39 0.58
C LYS A 41 -2.65 -5.56 -0.67
N ILE A 42 -3.66 -5.34 -1.50
CA ILE A 42 -3.56 -4.53 -2.71
C ILE A 42 -3.08 -3.12 -2.35
N ARG A 43 -3.71 -2.49 -1.35
CA ARG A 43 -3.33 -1.14 -0.94
C ARG A 43 -1.90 -1.07 -0.38
N LEU A 44 -1.45 -2.10 0.35
CA LEU A 44 -0.08 -2.17 0.85
C LEU A 44 0.95 -2.30 -0.27
N GLU A 45 0.63 -3.05 -1.33
CA GLU A 45 1.52 -3.19 -2.49
C GLU A 45 1.68 -1.87 -3.25
N GLU A 46 0.59 -1.13 -3.45
CA GLU A 46 0.63 0.21 -4.04
C GLU A 46 1.51 1.16 -3.21
N ILE A 47 1.31 1.19 -1.89
CA ILE A 47 2.12 2.02 -0.99
C ILE A 47 3.59 1.64 -1.07
N LYS A 48 3.92 0.34 -1.07
CA LYS A 48 5.31 -0.12 -1.22
C LYS A 48 5.95 0.34 -2.52
N LYS A 49 5.20 0.27 -3.63
CA LYS A 49 5.67 0.70 -4.94
C LYS A 49 5.97 2.21 -4.95
N ILE A 50 5.04 3.02 -4.46
CA ILE A 50 5.24 4.49 -4.33
C ILE A 50 6.49 4.80 -3.51
N LEU A 51 6.66 4.14 -2.35
CA LEU A 51 7.82 4.34 -1.48
C LEU A 51 9.13 3.88 -2.14
N GLN A 52 9.10 2.88 -3.02
CA GLN A 52 10.28 2.47 -3.79
C GLN A 52 10.63 3.50 -4.87
N GLU A 53 9.65 3.98 -5.62
CA GLU A 53 9.84 5.01 -6.65
C GLU A 53 10.42 6.29 -6.03
N GLU A 54 9.86 6.76 -4.91
CA GLU A 54 10.40 7.91 -4.18
C GLU A 54 11.85 7.73 -3.72
N LYS A 55 12.21 6.52 -3.29
CA LYS A 55 13.59 6.19 -2.87
C LYS A 55 14.53 6.20 -4.07
N GLU A 56 14.11 5.66 -5.20
CA GLU A 56 14.91 5.64 -6.42
C GLU A 56 15.16 7.05 -6.96
N ASP A 57 14.14 7.90 -6.96
CA ASP A 57 14.26 9.29 -7.42
C ASP A 57 15.17 10.11 -6.51
N LYS A 58 15.03 9.96 -5.18
CA LYS A 58 15.99 10.54 -4.22
C LYS A 58 17.41 10.06 -4.47
N LYS A 59 17.61 8.78 -4.77
CA LYS A 59 18.95 8.22 -5.06
C LYS A 59 19.55 8.78 -6.35
N LYS A 60 18.75 8.94 -7.41
CA LYS A 60 19.18 9.57 -8.68
C LYS A 60 19.59 11.02 -8.45
N LEU A 61 18.78 11.78 -7.72
CA LEU A 61 19.06 13.18 -7.38
C LEU A 61 20.37 13.31 -6.59
N LEU A 62 20.54 12.48 -5.55
CA LEU A 62 21.75 12.46 -4.73
C LEU A 62 23.00 12.12 -5.57
N LYS A 63 22.89 11.15 -6.49
CA LYS A 63 23.98 10.77 -7.39
C LYS A 63 24.38 11.93 -8.31
N GLY A 64 23.42 12.65 -8.87
CA GLY A 64 23.68 13.83 -9.70
C GLY A 64 24.37 14.95 -8.93
N ILE A 65 23.94 15.21 -7.68
CA ILE A 65 24.59 16.20 -6.80
C ILE A 65 26.05 15.80 -6.53
N ILE A 66 26.31 14.54 -6.17
CA ILE A 66 27.66 14.04 -5.91
C ILE A 66 28.55 14.17 -7.16
N GLU A 67 28.02 13.87 -8.34
CA GLU A 67 28.78 13.98 -9.59
C GLU A 67 29.15 15.43 -9.92
N ASN A 68 28.24 16.37 -9.69
CA ASN A 68 28.51 17.80 -9.87
C ASN A 68 29.57 18.30 -8.89
N ILE A 69 29.48 17.91 -7.61
CA ILE A 69 30.50 18.25 -6.59
C ILE A 69 31.88 17.71 -7.01
N LYS A 70 31.96 16.46 -7.48
CA LYS A 70 33.22 15.88 -7.98
C LYS A 70 33.80 16.69 -9.14
N LYS A 71 32.98 17.07 -10.13
CA LYS A 71 33.42 17.90 -11.26
C LYS A 71 33.95 19.26 -10.82
N SER A 72 33.32 19.89 -9.83
CA SER A 72 33.74 21.18 -9.29
C SER A 72 35.03 21.12 -8.46
N LEU A 73 35.31 20.00 -7.79
CA LEU A 73 36.52 19.79 -6.98
C LEU A 73 37.72 19.28 -7.78
N SER A 74 37.51 18.85 -9.04
CA SER A 74 38.57 18.42 -9.97
C SER A 74 39.00 19.53 -10.95
N ARG A 75 38.52 20.76 -10.75
CA ARG A 75 39.04 21.99 -11.37
C ARG A 75 39.93 22.72 -10.37
#